data_AF-A0A8B6LV09-F1
#
_entry.id   AF-A0A8B6LV09-F1
#
_cell.length_a   1.000
_cell.length_b   1.000
_cell.length_c   1.000
_cell.angle_alpha   90.00
_cell.angle_beta   90.00
_cell.angle_gamma   90.00
#
_symmetry.space_group_name_H-M   'P 1'
#
loop_
_entity.id
_entity.type
_entity.pdbx_description
1 polymer ?
#
loop_
_entity_poly.entity_id
_entity_poly.type
_entity_poly.pdbx_seq_one_letter_code
_entity_poly.pdbx_strand_id
1 'polypeptide(L)' 'MDNINSVPAGNVRGFECFGPNGSVVFCTAQGEALFWRSLGYVVLHMCHSGL' A
#
# COMPACT_ATOMS: atom_id res chain seq x y z
N MET A 1 -9.85 12.74 18.80
CA MET A 1 -8.48 12.23 19.06
C MET A 1 -8.52 10.76 18.74
N ASP A 2 -8.27 10.45 17.49
CA ASP A 2 -8.39 9.13 16.92
C ASP A 2 -7.24 8.26 17.44
N ASN A 3 -7.61 7.09 17.95
CA ASN A 3 -6.75 6.17 18.68
C ASN A 3 -5.68 5.58 17.75
N ILE A 4 -4.48 6.17 17.75
CA ILE A 4 -3.33 5.77 16.89
C ILE A 4 -2.60 4.50 17.39
N ASN A 5 -3.02 3.87 18.50
CA ASN A 5 -2.29 2.75 19.08
C ASN A 5 -3.12 1.46 19.10
N SER A 6 -3.11 0.73 17.97
CA SER A 6 -3.12 -0.75 17.94
C SER A 6 -3.31 -1.25 16.51
N VAL A 7 -2.36 -0.94 15.63
CA VAL A 7 -2.13 -1.82 14.50
C VAL A 7 -1.27 -2.96 15.05
N PRO A 8 -1.78 -4.20 15.18
CA PRO A 8 -0.97 -5.30 15.69
C PRO A 8 0.30 -5.43 14.85
N ALA A 9 1.45 -5.66 15.51
CA ALA A 9 2.70 -5.90 14.82
C ALA A 9 2.50 -7.04 13.80
N GLY A 10 2.55 -6.72 12.51
CA GLY A 10 2.26 -7.65 11.42
C GLY A 10 1.08 -7.27 10.52
N ASN A 11 0.21 -6.33 10.93
CA ASN A 11 -0.96 -5.94 10.13
C ASN A 11 -0.68 -4.66 9.32
N VAL A 12 0.10 -4.79 8.25
CA VAL A 12 0.42 -3.65 7.39
C VAL A 12 -0.71 -3.48 6.37
N ARG A 13 -1.49 -2.39 6.53
CA ARG A 13 -2.33 -1.88 5.44
C ARG A 13 -1.42 -1.13 4.48
N GLY A 14 -1.38 -1.57 3.24
CA GLY A 14 -0.52 -0.99 2.21
C GLY A 14 -1.15 -1.05 0.84
N PHE A 15 -0.40 -0.63 -0.15
CA PHE A 15 -0.77 -0.58 -1.54
C PHE A 15 0.28 -1.36 -2.33
N GLU A 16 -0.19 -2.20 -3.23
CA GLU A 16 0.66 -2.77 -4.28
C GLU A 16 0.42 -2.02 -5.58
N CYS A 17 1.52 -1.58 -6.19
CA CYS A 17 1.51 -0.87 -7.45
C CYS A 17 2.15 -1.76 -8.51
N PHE A 18 1.39 -2.15 -9.53
CA PHE A 18 1.82 -2.97 -10.65
C PHE A 18 2.14 -2.09 -11.86
N GLY A 19 3.39 -2.14 -12.31
CA GLY A 19 3.87 -1.41 -13.46
C GLY A 19 3.68 -2.17 -14.77
N PRO A 20 3.71 -1.47 -15.92
CA PRO A 20 3.46 -2.06 -17.24
C PRO A 20 4.50 -3.10 -17.66
N ASN A 21 5.69 -3.10 -17.05
CA ASN A 21 6.77 -4.04 -17.33
C ASN A 21 6.80 -5.23 -16.35
N GLY A 22 5.74 -5.42 -15.55
CA GLY A 22 5.70 -6.42 -14.49
C GLY A 22 6.47 -6.03 -13.22
N SER A 23 6.87 -4.76 -13.08
CA SER A 23 7.42 -4.24 -11.82
C SER A 23 6.33 -4.20 -10.74
N VAL A 24 6.70 -4.54 -9.51
CA VAL A 24 5.82 -4.47 -8.34
C VAL A 24 6.47 -3.58 -7.29
N VAL A 25 5.74 -2.57 -6.82
CA VAL A 25 6.18 -1.65 -5.77
C VAL A 25 5.19 -1.71 -4.60
N PHE A 26 5.71 -1.90 -3.39
CA PHE A 26 4.92 -1.88 -2.17
C PHE A 26 5.10 -0.54 -1.46
N CYS A 27 4.00 0.12 -1.11
CA CYS A 27 4.02 1.34 -0.31
C CYS A 27 2.92 1.31 0.76
N THR A 28 3.14 1.99 1.88
CA THR A 28 2.15 2.08 2.97
C THR A 28 1.46 3.43 3.00
N ALA A 29 2.06 4.45 2.36
CA ALA A 29 1.52 5.79 2.26
C ALA A 29 0.60 5.94 1.05
N GLN A 30 -0.62 6.45 1.27
CA GLN A 30 -1.57 6.73 0.19
C GLN A 30 -1.03 7.73 -0.84
N GLY A 31 -0.24 8.72 -0.40
CA GLY A 31 0.39 9.69 -1.30
C GLY A 31 1.34 9.04 -2.31
N GLU A 32 2.14 8.07 -1.87
CA GLU A 32 3.02 7.31 -2.76
C GLU A 32 2.22 6.43 -3.73
N ALA A 33 1.15 5.78 -3.25
CA ALA A 33 0.27 5.00 -4.12
C ALA A 33 -0.36 5.85 -5.23
N LEU A 34 -0.81 7.06 -4.91
CA LEU A 34 -1.34 8.00 -5.90
C LEU A 34 -0.26 8.51 -6.87
N PHE A 35 0.97 8.67 -6.42
CA PHE A 35 2.10 8.97 -7.29
C PHE A 35 2.36 7.85 -8.30
N TRP A 36 2.41 6.58 -7.87
CA TRP A 36 2.56 5.47 -8.80
C TRP A 36 1.39 5.35 -9.77
N ARG A 37 0.16 5.61 -9.30
CA ARG A 37 -1.03 5.66 -10.17
C ARG A 37 -0.91 6.73 -11.25
N SER A 38 -0.37 7.91 -10.94
CA SER A 38 -0.20 8.97 -11.94
C SER A 38 0.85 8.62 -12.99
N LEU A 39 1.81 7.77 -12.64
CA LEU A 39 2.79 7.18 -13.57
C LEU A 39 2.24 6.01 -14.38
N GLY A 40 0.96 5.65 -14.23
CA GLY A 40 0.31 4.58 -14.98
C GLY A 40 0.38 3.20 -14.32
N TYR A 41 0.78 3.10 -13.05
CA TYR A 41 0.72 1.85 -12.30
C TYR A 41 -0.72 1.53 -11.88
N VAL A 42 -1.08 0.25 -11.87
CA VAL A 42 -2.33 -0.23 -11.29
C VAL A 42 -2.13 -0.39 -9.79
N VAL A 43 -2.96 0.27 -8.99
CA VAL A 43 -2.86 0.26 -7.52
C VAL A 43 -3.95 -0.61 -6.93
N LEU A 44 -3.55 -1.63 -6.17
CA LEU A 44 -4.44 -2.49 -5.40
C LEU A 44 -4.27 -2.21 -3.90
N HIS A 45 -5.39 -2.12 -3.17
CA HIS A 45 -5.37 -2.02 -1.72
C HIS A 45 -5.07 -3.39 -1.12
N MET A 46 -3.96 -3.49 -0.39
CA MET A 46 -3.56 -4.69 0.33
C MET A 46 -3.84 -4.51 1.83
N CYS A 47 -4.65 -5.40 2.39
CA CYS A 47 -4.83 -5.54 3.83
C CYS A 47 -4.15 -6.85 4.22
N HIS A 48 -2.87 -6.81 4.57
CA HIS A 48 -2.15 -8.01 4.97
C HIS A 48 -2.38 -8.24 6.47
N SER A 49 -3.31 -9.13 6.79
CA SER A 49 -3.49 -9.68 8.13
C SER A 49 -2.28 -10.56 8.46
N GLY A 50 -1.28 -10.00 9.15
CA GLY A 50 -0.15 -10.79 9.65
C GLY A 50 -0.59 -11.87 10.63
N LEU A 51 0.01 -13.06 10.48
CA LEU A 51 -0.03 -14.23 11.37
C LEU A 51 0.44 -13.92 12.80
#